data_AF-A0A848UXC9-F1
#
_entry.id   AF-A0A848UXC9-F1
#
_cell.length_a   1.000
_cell.length_b   1.000
_cell.length_c   1.000
_cell.angle_alpha   90.00
_cell.angle_beta   90.00
_cell.angle_gamma   90.00
#
_symmetry.space_group_name_H-M   'P 1'
#
loop_
_entity.id
_entity.type
_entity.pdbx_description
1 polymer ?
#
loop_
_entity_poly.entity_id
_entity_poly.type
_entity_poly.pdbx_seq_one_letter_code
_entity_poly.pdbx_strand_id
1 'polypeptide(L)'
;MRYLLTFMTCLTLFACNTTEKLAALKKSNEERCLKLMEIESQASGDYSQKRDFFRGLIFECREPDSLPYPRLRELMDEMSEMQRKIITTRGLACSVADSMLIDVKGRQLKSKKLAAEALFDKAESALHQKVSEYEVLASEFQALKDQYGIVKIQHSVYAESLQNRLISWQDTLMLQGTLIAASQRELDNSKLQKGTDEYVEFYGPISQMQLLHKQTQQKITSVENQENRYSSGPQEASFYLGPHLVVRHDYNASEKLFVDLIDIQF
;
A
#
# COMPACT_ATOMS: atom_id res chain seq x y z
N MET A 1 70.39 13.24 -27.46
CA MET A 1 69.56 12.27 -26.72
C MET A 1 68.98 12.78 -25.40
N ARG A 2 69.69 13.56 -24.57
CA ARG A 2 69.16 14.05 -23.26
C ARG A 2 67.87 14.89 -23.36
N TYR A 3 67.71 15.69 -24.42
CA TYR A 3 66.50 16.52 -24.64
C TYR A 3 65.26 15.75 -25.10
N LEU A 4 65.44 14.57 -25.73
CA LEU A 4 64.33 13.71 -26.15
C LEU A 4 63.70 12.98 -24.95
N LEU A 5 64.53 12.62 -23.96
CA LEU A 5 64.06 11.94 -22.75
C LEU A 5 63.26 12.88 -21.84
N THR A 6 63.68 14.15 -21.69
CA THR A 6 62.94 15.17 -20.92
C THR A 6 61.65 15.61 -21.61
N PHE A 7 61.62 15.65 -22.95
CA PHE A 7 60.39 15.97 -23.69
C PHE A 7 59.34 14.84 -23.60
N MET A 8 59.79 13.58 -23.68
CA MET A 8 58.94 12.40 -23.49
C MET A 8 58.38 12.32 -22.06
N THR A 9 59.17 12.58 -21.01
CA THR A 9 58.68 12.57 -19.63
C THR A 9 57.72 13.72 -19.34
N CYS A 10 57.91 14.90 -19.93
CA CYS A 10 56.93 15.98 -19.83
C CYS A 10 55.61 15.62 -20.54
N LEU A 11 55.65 15.00 -21.72
CA LEU A 11 54.44 14.58 -22.44
C LEU A 11 53.65 13.49 -21.68
N THR A 12 54.33 12.52 -21.07
CA THR A 12 53.65 11.49 -20.26
C THR A 12 53.07 12.06 -18.97
N LEU A 13 53.76 12.98 -18.29
CA LEU A 13 53.24 13.67 -17.10
C LEU A 13 52.04 14.57 -17.41
N PHE A 14 52.04 15.27 -18.55
CA PHE A 14 50.89 16.07 -18.98
C PHE A 14 49.68 15.21 -19.37
N ALA A 15 49.91 14.09 -20.06
CA ALA A 15 48.84 13.15 -20.41
C ALA A 15 48.22 12.50 -19.16
N CYS A 16 49.05 12.07 -18.19
CA CYS A 16 48.59 11.44 -16.94
C CYS A 16 47.73 12.39 -16.08
N ASN A 17 48.13 13.66 -15.96
CA ASN A 17 47.40 14.67 -15.20
C ASN A 17 46.04 15.01 -15.84
N THR A 18 45.93 14.98 -17.18
CA THR A 18 44.65 15.18 -17.86
C THR A 18 43.71 14.00 -17.73
N THR A 19 44.22 12.76 -17.77
CA THR A 19 43.39 11.56 -17.60
C THR A 19 42.85 11.44 -16.17
N GLU A 20 43.66 11.77 -15.17
CA GLU A 20 43.26 11.73 -13.76
C GLU A 20 42.19 12.79 -13.44
N LYS A 21 42.36 14.02 -13.97
CA LYS A 21 41.35 15.09 -13.84
C LYS A 21 40.04 14.77 -14.56
N LEU A 22 40.11 14.11 -15.71
CA LEU A 22 38.91 13.67 -16.43
C LEU A 22 38.18 12.56 -15.67
N ALA A 23 38.91 11.60 -15.09
CA ALA A 23 38.34 10.55 -14.25
C ALA A 23 37.66 11.12 -13.00
N ALA A 24 38.30 12.09 -12.33
CA ALA A 24 37.71 12.78 -11.18
C ALA A 24 36.42 13.55 -11.55
N LEU A 25 36.38 14.19 -12.74
CA LEU A 25 35.20 14.89 -13.22
C LEU A 25 34.06 13.93 -13.58
N LYS A 26 34.35 12.78 -14.20
CA LYS A 26 33.37 11.72 -14.45
C LYS A 26 32.75 11.21 -13.16
N LYS A 27 33.58 10.89 -12.16
CA LYS A 27 33.11 10.48 -10.84
C LYS A 27 32.22 11.54 -10.19
N SER A 28 32.60 12.81 -10.29
CA SER A 28 31.79 13.91 -9.79
C SER A 28 30.43 14.02 -10.49
N ASN A 29 30.37 13.84 -11.82
CA ASN A 29 29.11 13.82 -12.56
C ASN A 29 28.22 12.63 -12.15
N GLU A 30 28.80 11.44 -11.98
CA GLU A 30 28.10 10.25 -11.50
C GLU A 30 27.45 10.50 -10.13
N GLU A 31 28.21 11.05 -9.17
CA GLU A 31 27.70 11.42 -7.84
C GLU A 31 26.54 12.43 -7.92
N ARG A 32 26.61 13.40 -8.83
CA ARG A 32 25.51 14.36 -9.03
C ARG A 32 24.29 13.72 -9.69
N CYS A 33 24.49 12.80 -10.63
CA CYS A 33 23.40 12.02 -11.22
C CYS A 33 22.68 11.15 -10.19
N LEU A 34 23.41 10.58 -9.23
CA LEU A 34 22.82 9.85 -8.09
C LEU A 34 21.94 10.77 -7.24
N LYS A 35 22.40 11.98 -6.91
CA LYS A 35 21.55 12.97 -6.19
C LYS A 35 20.27 13.32 -6.93
N LEU A 36 20.33 13.53 -8.25
CA LEU A 36 19.12 13.78 -9.03
C LEU A 36 18.19 12.56 -9.07
N MET A 37 18.75 11.34 -9.03
CA MET A 37 17.98 10.10 -8.96
C MET A 37 17.26 9.95 -7.63
N GLU A 38 17.88 10.34 -6.51
CA GLU A 38 17.24 10.38 -5.21
C GLU A 38 16.00 11.28 -5.23
N ILE A 39 16.10 12.48 -5.80
CA ILE A 39 14.95 13.40 -5.96
C ILE A 39 13.86 12.78 -6.85
N GLU A 40 14.22 12.21 -8.00
CA GLU A 40 13.27 11.53 -8.89
C GLU A 40 12.53 10.38 -8.18
N SER A 41 13.27 9.60 -7.38
CA SER A 41 12.74 8.40 -6.73
C SER A 41 11.56 8.69 -5.79
N GLN A 42 11.52 9.89 -5.20
CA GLN A 42 10.44 10.33 -4.31
C GLN A 42 9.09 10.31 -5.05
N ALA A 43 9.04 10.90 -6.24
CA ALA A 43 7.82 10.92 -7.05
C ALA A 43 7.58 9.57 -7.76
N SER A 44 8.63 8.94 -8.31
CA SER A 44 8.49 7.69 -9.09
C SER A 44 8.06 6.50 -8.24
N GLY A 45 8.55 6.39 -7.01
CA GLY A 45 8.15 5.34 -6.06
C GLY A 45 6.69 5.48 -5.66
N ASP A 46 6.29 6.69 -5.25
CA ASP A 46 4.92 7.00 -4.86
C ASP A 46 3.93 6.79 -6.03
N TYR A 47 4.28 7.25 -7.23
CA TYR A 47 3.45 7.06 -8.42
C TYR A 47 3.22 5.58 -8.72
N SER A 48 4.27 4.76 -8.60
CA SER A 48 4.16 3.32 -8.85
C SER A 48 3.17 2.67 -7.90
N GLN A 49 3.21 3.02 -6.61
CA GLN A 49 2.26 2.52 -5.60
C GLN A 49 0.82 2.96 -5.91
N LYS A 50 0.60 4.25 -6.23
CA LYS A 50 -0.72 4.78 -6.59
C LYS A 50 -1.27 4.18 -7.89
N ARG A 51 -0.41 3.96 -8.87
CA ARG A 51 -0.77 3.30 -10.13
C ARG A 51 -1.20 1.85 -9.91
N ASP A 52 -0.45 1.11 -9.11
CA ASP A 52 -0.76 -0.30 -8.85
C ASP A 52 -2.05 -0.43 -8.02
N PHE A 53 -2.29 0.48 -7.08
CA PHE A 53 -3.58 0.64 -6.40
C PHE A 53 -4.71 0.93 -7.40
N PHE A 54 -4.55 1.94 -8.25
CA PHE A 54 -5.59 2.38 -9.19
C PHE A 54 -5.91 1.31 -10.24
N ARG A 55 -4.89 0.57 -10.71
CA ARG A 55 -5.09 -0.58 -11.60
C ARG A 55 -5.93 -1.67 -10.95
N GLY A 56 -5.63 -2.02 -9.69
CA GLY A 56 -6.43 -2.99 -8.94
C GLY A 56 -7.87 -2.52 -8.75
N LEU A 57 -8.06 -1.24 -8.45
CA LEU A 57 -9.39 -0.64 -8.28
C LEU A 57 -10.28 -0.77 -9.54
N ILE A 58 -9.71 -0.55 -10.73
CA ILE A 58 -10.47 -0.65 -12.00
C ILE A 58 -11.07 -2.04 -12.19
N PHE A 59 -10.35 -3.11 -11.83
CA PHE A 59 -10.85 -4.49 -11.98
C PHE A 59 -12.03 -4.82 -11.06
N GLU A 60 -12.24 -4.06 -9.99
CA GLU A 60 -13.35 -4.25 -9.04
C GLU A 60 -14.56 -3.36 -9.35
N CYS A 61 -14.48 -2.53 -10.40
CA CYS A 61 -15.58 -1.68 -10.83
C CYS A 61 -16.66 -2.52 -11.54
N ARG A 62 -17.94 -2.27 -11.22
CA ARG A 62 -19.09 -3.02 -11.76
C ARG A 62 -19.19 -2.97 -13.28
N GLU A 63 -18.82 -1.83 -13.85
CA GLU A 63 -18.76 -1.57 -15.28
C GLU A 63 -17.37 -0.99 -15.59
N PRO A 64 -16.43 -1.78 -16.17
CA PRO A 64 -15.08 -1.31 -16.46
C PRO A 64 -15.07 -0.07 -17.37
N ASP A 65 -16.05 0.01 -18.27
CA ASP A 65 -16.20 1.10 -19.25
C ASP A 65 -16.81 2.37 -18.63
N SER A 66 -17.44 2.28 -17.44
CA SER A 66 -18.11 3.42 -16.82
C SER A 66 -17.18 4.29 -15.96
N LEU A 67 -15.94 3.84 -15.71
CA LEU A 67 -14.92 4.51 -14.88
C LEU A 67 -15.54 5.28 -13.70
N PRO A 68 -16.05 4.59 -12.66
CA PRO A 68 -16.88 5.22 -11.62
C PRO A 68 -16.18 6.34 -10.83
N TYR A 69 -14.87 6.49 -10.99
CA TYR A 69 -14.07 7.57 -10.43
C TYR A 69 -13.30 8.31 -11.53
N PRO A 70 -13.98 9.11 -12.38
CA PRO A 70 -13.36 9.74 -13.54
C PRO A 70 -12.27 10.73 -13.14
N ARG A 71 -12.46 11.49 -12.04
CA ARG A 71 -11.42 12.40 -11.54
C ARG A 71 -10.16 11.67 -11.05
N LEU A 72 -10.29 10.46 -10.47
CA LEU A 72 -9.12 9.66 -10.11
C LEU A 72 -8.35 9.21 -11.36
N ARG A 73 -9.05 8.90 -12.46
CA ARG A 73 -8.42 8.58 -13.76
C ARG A 73 -7.62 9.77 -14.30
N GLU A 74 -8.24 10.95 -14.32
CA GLU A 74 -7.58 12.20 -14.75
C GLU A 74 -6.31 12.48 -13.95
N LEU A 75 -6.41 12.43 -12.61
CA LEU A 75 -5.26 12.63 -11.73
C LEU A 75 -4.14 11.62 -11.98
N MET A 76 -4.47 10.36 -12.25
CA MET A 76 -3.47 9.35 -12.60
C MET A 76 -2.77 9.67 -13.93
N ASP A 77 -3.49 10.21 -14.90
CA ASP A 77 -2.92 10.63 -16.18
C ASP A 77 -2.04 11.88 -16.03
N GLU A 78 -2.49 12.87 -15.25
CA GLU A 78 -1.71 14.07 -14.88
C GLU A 78 -0.42 13.70 -14.12
N MET A 79 -0.52 12.83 -13.12
CA MET A 79 0.62 12.30 -12.37
C MET A 79 1.59 11.53 -13.28
N SER A 80 1.07 10.74 -14.23
CA SER A 80 1.89 10.02 -15.21
C SER A 80 2.66 10.97 -16.13
N GLU A 81 2.04 12.05 -16.57
CA GLU A 81 2.72 13.10 -17.31
C GLU A 81 3.80 13.78 -16.48
N MET A 82 3.51 14.10 -15.21
CA MET A 82 4.48 14.73 -14.32
C MET A 82 5.68 13.81 -14.05
N GLN A 83 5.43 12.53 -13.79
CA GLN A 83 6.50 11.53 -13.63
C GLN A 83 7.40 11.47 -14.86
N ARG A 84 6.82 11.47 -16.07
CA ARG A 84 7.60 11.50 -17.33
C ARG A 84 8.45 12.76 -17.41
N LYS A 85 7.91 13.94 -17.07
CA LYS A 85 8.67 15.20 -17.04
C LYS A 85 9.86 15.15 -16.07
N ILE A 86 9.68 14.55 -14.89
CA ILE A 86 10.75 14.36 -13.88
C ILE A 86 11.85 13.47 -14.45
N ILE A 87 11.49 12.27 -14.94
CA ILE A 87 12.44 11.31 -15.52
C ILE A 87 13.22 11.93 -16.69
N THR A 88 12.52 12.65 -17.58
CA THR A 88 13.15 13.32 -18.72
C THR A 88 14.11 14.43 -18.26
N THR A 89 13.75 15.21 -17.24
CA THR A 89 14.60 16.29 -16.72
C THR A 89 15.92 15.73 -16.17
N ARG A 90 15.86 14.67 -15.34
CA ARG A 90 17.06 13.97 -14.86
C ARG A 90 17.85 13.36 -16.02
N GLY A 91 17.18 12.63 -16.90
CA GLY A 91 17.81 11.92 -18.02
C GLY A 91 18.58 12.85 -18.94
N LEU A 92 17.99 14.01 -19.28
CA LEU A 92 18.66 15.04 -20.08
C LEU A 92 19.86 15.64 -19.36
N ALA A 93 19.74 15.98 -18.07
CA ALA A 93 20.85 16.56 -17.31
C ALA A 93 22.06 15.62 -17.28
N CYS A 94 21.84 14.34 -16.96
CA CYS A 94 22.89 13.32 -16.93
C CYS A 94 23.49 13.05 -18.32
N SER A 95 22.65 12.83 -19.33
CA SER A 95 23.12 12.53 -20.69
C SER A 95 23.92 13.68 -21.32
N VAL A 96 23.48 14.92 -21.11
CA VAL A 96 24.17 16.10 -21.62
C VAL A 96 25.48 16.32 -20.84
N ALA A 97 25.48 16.15 -19.52
CA ALA A 97 26.69 16.26 -18.71
C ALA A 97 27.75 15.22 -19.11
N ASP A 98 27.34 13.98 -19.41
CA ASP A 98 28.24 12.93 -19.88
C ASP A 98 28.77 13.22 -21.28
N SER A 99 27.89 13.70 -22.19
CA SER A 99 28.27 14.08 -23.55
C SER A 99 29.29 15.23 -23.56
N MET A 100 29.20 16.15 -22.61
CA MET A 100 30.19 17.22 -22.43
C MET A 100 31.59 16.70 -22.10
N LEU A 101 31.74 15.44 -21.65
CA LEU A 101 33.00 14.82 -21.27
C LEU A 101 33.64 13.96 -22.38
N ILE A 102 32.91 13.64 -23.46
CA ILE A 102 33.38 12.73 -24.54
C ILE A 102 34.51 13.38 -25.38
N ASP A 103 34.51 14.71 -25.56
CA ASP A 103 35.43 15.42 -26.48
C ASP A 103 36.39 16.44 -25.81
N VAL A 104 36.67 16.29 -24.51
CA VAL A 104 37.40 17.34 -23.78
C VAL A 104 38.92 17.27 -24.00
N LYS A 105 39.48 18.26 -24.70
CA LYS A 105 40.92 18.55 -24.74
C LYS A 105 41.31 19.54 -23.63
N GLY A 106 42.46 19.32 -22.98
CA GLY A 106 42.85 19.87 -21.68
C GLY A 106 42.52 21.35 -21.35
N ARG A 107 42.57 22.29 -22.30
CA ARG A 107 42.23 23.71 -22.04
C ARG A 107 40.73 23.97 -21.83
N GLN A 108 39.84 23.08 -22.28
CA GLN A 108 38.38 23.23 -22.17
C GLN A 108 37.79 22.58 -20.91
N LEU A 109 38.60 21.88 -20.11
CA LEU A 109 38.13 21.08 -18.97
C LEU A 109 37.47 21.95 -17.88
N LYS A 110 38.04 23.13 -17.59
CA LYS A 110 37.49 24.06 -16.58
C LYS A 110 36.14 24.67 -17.02
N SER A 111 36.02 25.09 -18.27
CA SER A 111 34.77 25.63 -18.81
C SER A 111 33.66 24.58 -18.90
N LYS A 112 34.01 23.34 -19.28
CA LYS A 112 33.07 22.23 -19.36
C LYS A 112 32.58 21.80 -17.97
N LYS A 113 33.46 21.78 -16.98
CA LYS A 113 33.10 21.57 -15.57
C LYS A 113 32.07 22.60 -15.10
N LEU A 114 32.34 23.90 -15.26
CA LEU A 114 31.41 24.96 -14.86
C LEU A 114 30.04 24.86 -15.57
N ALA A 115 30.05 24.50 -16.86
CA ALA A 115 28.81 24.32 -17.63
C ALA A 115 28.01 23.10 -17.15
N ALA A 116 28.68 21.99 -16.85
CA ALA A 116 28.03 20.80 -16.27
C ALA A 116 27.48 21.12 -14.87
N GLU A 117 28.23 21.86 -14.05
CA GLU A 117 27.77 22.27 -12.72
C GLU A 117 26.49 23.11 -12.78
N ALA A 118 26.48 24.14 -13.63
CA ALA A 118 25.30 24.99 -13.84
C ALA A 118 24.10 24.21 -14.41
N LEU A 119 24.35 23.21 -15.27
CA LEU A 119 23.30 22.34 -15.79
C LEU A 119 22.66 21.51 -14.67
N PHE A 120 23.47 20.91 -13.81
CA PHE A 120 22.97 20.13 -12.67
C PHE A 120 22.24 21.01 -11.66
N ASP A 121 22.75 22.20 -11.33
CA ASP A 121 22.06 23.12 -10.40
C ASP A 121 20.67 23.52 -10.92
N LYS A 122 20.59 23.78 -12.24
CA LYS A 122 19.32 24.07 -12.91
C LYS A 122 18.39 22.86 -12.92
N ALA A 123 18.92 21.66 -13.17
CA ALA A 123 18.14 20.43 -13.19
C ALA A 123 17.60 20.06 -11.80
N GLU A 124 18.42 20.23 -10.76
CA GLU A 124 18.05 20.02 -9.36
C GLU A 124 16.90 20.95 -8.95
N SER A 125 17.03 22.25 -9.24
CA SER A 125 15.97 23.23 -8.98
C SER A 125 14.67 22.89 -9.71
N ALA A 126 14.78 22.52 -10.99
CA ALA A 126 13.61 22.13 -11.80
C ALA A 126 12.97 20.82 -11.33
N LEU A 127 13.77 19.85 -10.86
CA LEU A 127 13.28 18.60 -10.31
C LEU A 127 12.53 18.83 -8.99
N HIS A 128 13.08 19.63 -8.07
CA HIS A 128 12.39 19.97 -6.83
C HIS A 128 11.04 20.65 -7.08
N GLN A 129 10.99 21.60 -8.02
CA GLN A 129 9.72 22.22 -8.40
C GLN A 129 8.71 21.19 -8.92
N LYS A 130 9.15 20.30 -9.82
CA LYS A 130 8.27 19.27 -10.41
C LYS A 130 7.81 18.22 -9.40
N VAL A 131 8.67 17.86 -8.45
CA VAL A 131 8.30 16.96 -7.34
C VAL A 131 7.25 17.65 -6.47
N SER A 132 7.40 18.94 -6.17
CA SER A 132 6.37 19.69 -5.42
C SER A 132 5.04 19.77 -6.19
N GLU A 133 5.07 20.00 -7.51
CA GLU A 133 3.86 19.95 -8.34
C GLU A 133 3.23 18.55 -8.35
N TYR A 134 4.05 17.48 -8.39
CA TYR A 134 3.58 16.10 -8.26
C TYR A 134 2.93 15.82 -6.90
N GLU A 135 3.51 16.32 -5.80
CA GLU A 135 2.98 16.14 -4.44
C GLU A 135 1.58 16.74 -4.27
N VAL A 136 1.29 17.85 -4.96
CA VAL A 136 -0.06 18.44 -4.99
C VAL A 136 -1.06 17.46 -5.63
N LEU A 137 -0.71 16.90 -6.80
CA LEU A 137 -1.55 15.91 -7.48
C LEU A 137 -1.74 14.63 -6.66
N ALA A 138 -0.66 14.14 -6.05
CA ALA A 138 -0.68 12.96 -5.20
C ALA A 138 -1.54 13.16 -3.94
N SER A 139 -1.54 14.38 -3.38
CA SER A 139 -2.37 14.77 -2.25
C SER A 139 -3.85 14.86 -2.65
N GLU A 140 -4.16 15.42 -3.82
CA GLU A 140 -5.53 15.45 -4.35
C GLU A 140 -6.06 14.02 -4.60
N PHE A 141 -5.23 13.14 -5.16
CA PHE A 141 -5.58 11.73 -5.36
C PHE A 141 -5.93 11.04 -4.04
N GLN A 142 -5.11 11.27 -3.00
CA GLN A 142 -5.34 10.72 -1.67
C GLN A 142 -6.63 11.29 -1.04
N ALA A 143 -6.84 12.60 -1.14
CA ALA A 143 -8.04 13.25 -0.63
C ALA A 143 -9.33 12.73 -1.29
N LEU A 144 -9.32 12.52 -2.61
CA LEU A 144 -10.47 11.93 -3.31
C LEU A 144 -10.71 10.48 -2.91
N LYS A 145 -9.65 9.69 -2.77
CA LYS A 145 -9.76 8.30 -2.29
C LYS A 145 -10.46 8.27 -0.92
N ASP A 146 -10.07 9.17 -0.03
CA ASP A 146 -10.63 9.27 1.32
C ASP A 146 -12.07 9.80 1.30
N GLN A 147 -12.35 10.82 0.47
CA GLN A 147 -13.70 11.37 0.29
C GLN A 147 -14.69 10.30 -0.21
N TYR A 148 -14.27 9.46 -1.15
CA TYR A 148 -15.09 8.35 -1.64
C TYR A 148 -15.08 7.13 -0.70
N GLY A 149 -14.27 7.12 0.36
CA GLY A 149 -14.14 5.98 1.27
C GLY A 149 -13.57 4.72 0.59
N ILE A 150 -12.70 4.90 -0.41
CA ILE A 150 -12.11 3.78 -1.15
C ILE A 150 -10.95 3.20 -0.34
N VAL A 151 -11.07 1.95 0.07
CA VAL A 151 -10.05 1.26 0.87
C VAL A 151 -9.63 -0.04 0.22
N LYS A 152 -8.32 -0.34 0.28
CA LYS A 152 -7.77 -1.64 -0.08
C LYS A 152 -7.52 -2.41 1.19
N ILE A 153 -8.13 -3.58 1.32
CA ILE A 153 -7.99 -4.45 2.48
C ILE A 153 -7.21 -5.69 2.07
N GLN A 154 -6.10 -5.95 2.78
CA GLN A 154 -5.36 -7.19 2.63
C GLN A 154 -6.11 -8.34 3.30
N HIS A 155 -6.06 -9.53 2.69
CA HIS A 155 -6.72 -10.72 3.25
C HIS A 155 -6.21 -11.05 4.65
N SER A 156 -4.90 -10.93 4.89
CA SER A 156 -4.28 -11.12 6.21
C SER A 156 -4.86 -10.18 7.27
N VAL A 157 -4.95 -8.89 6.95
CA VAL A 157 -5.51 -7.86 7.86
C VAL A 157 -6.99 -8.14 8.15
N TYR A 158 -7.74 -8.59 7.15
CA TYR A 158 -9.15 -8.94 7.37
C TYR A 158 -9.30 -10.21 8.21
N ALA A 159 -8.49 -11.25 7.94
CA ALA A 159 -8.49 -12.48 8.73
C ALA A 159 -8.17 -12.20 10.20
N GLU A 160 -7.17 -11.36 10.48
CA GLU A 160 -6.85 -10.94 11.84
C GLU A 160 -8.03 -10.21 12.51
N SER A 161 -8.71 -9.32 11.78
CA SER A 161 -9.93 -8.66 12.28
C SER A 161 -11.04 -9.67 12.62
N LEU A 162 -11.26 -10.68 11.75
CA LEU A 162 -12.22 -11.75 12.00
C LEU A 162 -11.83 -12.56 13.25
N GLN A 163 -10.56 -12.93 13.39
CA GLN A 163 -10.04 -13.68 14.52
C GLN A 163 -10.24 -12.94 15.84
N ASN A 164 -9.95 -11.63 15.88
CA ASN A 164 -10.14 -10.82 17.08
C ASN A 164 -11.62 -10.75 17.48
N ARG A 165 -12.54 -10.63 16.51
CA ARG A 165 -13.98 -10.65 16.77
C ARG A 165 -14.43 -12.04 17.23
N LEU A 166 -13.92 -13.11 16.63
CA LEU A 166 -14.22 -14.50 17.00
C LEU A 166 -13.92 -14.79 18.47
N ILE A 167 -12.76 -14.36 18.97
CA ILE A 167 -12.37 -14.55 20.37
C ILE A 167 -13.43 -13.97 21.32
N SER A 168 -13.88 -12.74 21.07
CA SER A 168 -14.92 -12.09 21.89
C SER A 168 -16.26 -12.85 21.88
N TRP A 169 -16.63 -13.44 20.73
CA TRP A 169 -17.84 -14.25 20.62
C TRP A 169 -17.71 -15.62 21.27
N GLN A 170 -16.52 -16.23 21.22
CA GLN A 170 -16.24 -17.49 21.91
C GLN A 170 -16.35 -17.33 23.44
N ASP A 171 -15.85 -16.22 24.00
CA ASP A 171 -16.02 -15.89 25.42
C ASP A 171 -17.51 -15.74 25.80
N THR A 172 -18.28 -15.05 24.94
CA THR A 172 -19.73 -14.89 25.11
C THR A 172 -20.45 -16.25 25.07
N LEU A 173 -20.09 -17.12 24.12
CA LEU A 173 -20.66 -18.46 23.99
C LEU A 173 -20.36 -19.30 25.24
N MET A 174 -19.13 -19.22 25.77
CA MET A 174 -18.73 -19.92 27.01
C MET A 174 -19.53 -19.44 28.23
N LEU A 175 -19.73 -18.12 28.36
CA LEU A 175 -20.56 -17.55 29.42
C LEU A 175 -22.01 -18.05 29.33
N GLN A 176 -22.60 -18.01 28.13
CA GLN A 176 -23.96 -18.54 27.90
C GLN A 176 -24.06 -20.02 28.32
N GLY A 177 -23.10 -20.86 27.92
CA GLY A 177 -23.08 -22.27 28.31
C GLY A 177 -22.99 -22.47 29.82
N THR A 178 -22.21 -21.64 30.51
CA THR A 178 -22.08 -21.65 31.98
C THR A 178 -23.39 -21.27 32.66
N LEU A 179 -24.07 -20.23 32.19
CA LEU A 179 -25.36 -19.80 32.72
C LEU A 179 -26.45 -20.85 32.49
N ILE A 180 -26.53 -21.43 31.29
CA ILE A 180 -27.46 -22.53 30.98
C ILE A 180 -27.24 -23.69 31.93
N ALA A 181 -25.98 -24.10 32.14
CA ALA A 181 -25.65 -25.21 33.03
C ALA A 181 -26.01 -24.91 34.49
N ALA A 182 -25.81 -23.68 34.95
CA ALA A 182 -26.20 -23.24 36.29
C ALA A 182 -27.73 -23.28 36.47
N SER A 183 -28.48 -22.66 35.56
CA SER A 183 -29.95 -22.64 35.61
C SER A 183 -30.56 -24.04 35.49
N GLN A 184 -29.97 -24.92 34.68
CA GLN A 184 -30.42 -26.31 34.59
C GLN A 184 -30.22 -27.07 35.91
N ARG A 185 -29.09 -26.86 36.61
CA ARG A 185 -28.85 -27.44 37.93
C ARG A 185 -29.83 -26.92 38.98
N GLU A 186 -30.14 -25.63 38.95
CA GLU A 186 -31.15 -25.04 39.85
C GLU A 186 -32.53 -25.66 39.62
N LEU A 187 -32.94 -25.80 38.36
CA LEU A 187 -34.19 -26.47 37.99
C LEU A 187 -34.19 -27.94 38.46
N ASP A 188 -33.11 -28.68 38.25
CA ASP A 188 -33.02 -30.07 38.70
C ASP A 188 -33.07 -30.19 40.25
N ASN A 189 -32.49 -29.21 40.97
CA ASN A 189 -32.51 -29.13 42.43
C ASN A 189 -33.87 -28.71 43.01
N SER A 190 -34.71 -28.04 42.23
CA SER A 190 -36.06 -27.61 42.65
C SER A 190 -37.02 -28.78 42.88
N LYS A 191 -36.68 -29.99 42.40
CA LYS A 191 -37.51 -31.21 42.45
C LYS A 191 -38.86 -31.07 41.75
N LEU A 192 -39.02 -30.08 40.86
CA LEU A 192 -40.20 -29.97 40.00
C LEU A 192 -40.32 -31.20 39.09
N GLN A 193 -41.53 -31.74 38.98
CA GLN A 193 -41.80 -32.91 38.16
C GLN A 193 -41.80 -32.54 36.68
N LYS A 194 -40.98 -33.22 35.87
CA LYS A 194 -40.95 -33.00 34.42
C LYS A 194 -42.33 -33.18 33.80
N GLY A 195 -42.73 -32.23 32.95
CA GLY A 195 -44.00 -32.26 32.22
C GLY A 195 -45.19 -31.63 32.96
N THR A 196 -45.00 -31.09 34.17
CA THR A 196 -46.00 -30.21 34.79
C THR A 196 -45.92 -28.80 34.21
N ASP A 197 -47.02 -28.06 34.31
CA ASP A 197 -47.07 -26.66 33.84
C ASP A 197 -46.02 -25.79 34.55
N GLU A 198 -45.84 -25.97 35.87
CA GLU A 198 -44.78 -25.29 36.64
C GLU A 198 -43.38 -25.62 36.11
N TYR A 199 -43.08 -26.89 35.81
CA TYR A 199 -41.78 -27.24 35.23
C TYR A 199 -41.56 -26.56 33.88
N VAL A 200 -42.58 -26.54 33.02
CA VAL A 200 -42.51 -25.90 31.71
C VAL A 200 -42.29 -24.39 31.83
N GLU A 201 -42.92 -23.74 32.80
CA GLU A 201 -42.73 -22.32 33.08
C GLU A 201 -41.28 -22.01 33.47
N PHE A 202 -40.68 -22.78 34.39
CA PHE A 202 -39.29 -22.59 34.79
C PHE A 202 -38.28 -23.02 33.71
N TYR A 203 -38.59 -24.05 32.91
CA TYR A 203 -37.72 -24.53 31.84
C TYR A 203 -37.79 -23.66 30.58
N GLY A 204 -38.90 -22.97 30.32
CA GLY A 204 -39.12 -22.13 29.14
C GLY A 204 -37.95 -21.18 28.86
N PRO A 205 -37.53 -20.34 29.81
CA PRO A 205 -36.37 -19.46 29.65
C PRO A 205 -35.06 -20.21 29.36
N ILE A 206 -34.81 -21.35 30.02
CA ILE A 206 -33.61 -22.17 29.79
C ILE A 206 -33.60 -22.70 28.35
N SER A 207 -34.74 -23.17 27.86
CA SER A 207 -34.87 -23.66 26.48
C SER A 207 -34.61 -22.55 25.44
N GLN A 208 -35.03 -21.32 25.72
CA GLN A 208 -34.73 -20.16 24.88
C GLN A 208 -33.23 -19.84 24.89
N MET A 209 -32.59 -19.85 26.06
CA MET A 209 -31.13 -19.69 26.16
C MET A 209 -30.38 -20.79 25.39
N GLN A 210 -30.82 -22.05 25.49
CA GLN A 210 -30.24 -23.17 24.72
C GLN A 210 -30.38 -22.97 23.21
N LEU A 211 -31.52 -22.46 22.74
CA LEU A 211 -31.74 -22.14 21.33
C LEU A 211 -30.78 -21.05 20.86
N LEU A 212 -30.69 -19.94 21.60
CA LEU A 212 -29.79 -18.82 21.27
C LEU A 212 -28.32 -19.25 21.28
N HIS A 213 -27.92 -20.06 22.26
CA HIS A 213 -26.57 -20.61 22.35
C HIS A 213 -26.22 -21.45 21.12
N LYS A 214 -27.14 -22.32 20.67
CA LYS A 214 -26.94 -23.13 19.46
C LYS A 214 -26.85 -22.27 18.19
N GLN A 215 -27.70 -21.24 18.06
CA GLN A 215 -27.64 -20.30 16.93
C GLN A 215 -26.32 -19.52 16.92
N THR A 216 -25.85 -19.07 18.09
CA THR A 216 -24.57 -18.39 18.25
C THR A 216 -23.40 -19.30 17.85
N GLN A 217 -23.41 -20.55 18.31
CA GLN A 217 -22.40 -21.55 17.94
C GLN A 217 -22.31 -21.76 16.42
N GLN A 218 -23.46 -21.92 15.74
CA GLN A 218 -23.50 -22.08 14.29
C GLN A 218 -22.93 -20.87 13.53
N LYS A 219 -23.22 -19.66 14.02
CA LYS A 219 -22.68 -18.42 13.44
C LYS A 219 -21.17 -18.30 13.68
N ILE A 220 -20.68 -18.62 14.87
CA ILE A 220 -19.24 -18.65 15.18
C ILE A 220 -18.51 -19.60 14.24
N THR A 221 -18.97 -20.84 14.07
CA THR A 221 -18.37 -21.79 13.12
C THR A 221 -18.38 -21.27 11.68
N SER A 222 -19.44 -20.54 11.29
CA SER A 222 -19.50 -19.93 9.96
C SER A 222 -18.45 -18.82 9.79
N VAL A 223 -18.21 -18.01 10.83
CA VAL A 223 -17.17 -16.98 10.83
C VAL A 223 -15.78 -17.60 10.86
N GLU A 224 -15.53 -18.65 11.65
CA GLU A 224 -14.27 -19.42 11.66
C GLU A 224 -13.93 -19.97 10.28
N ASN A 225 -14.93 -20.50 9.57
CA ASN A 225 -14.74 -20.97 8.20
C ASN A 225 -14.39 -19.84 7.21
N GLN A 226 -14.87 -18.60 7.43
CA GLN A 226 -14.49 -17.45 6.61
C GLN A 226 -13.10 -16.96 6.95
N GLU A 227 -12.76 -16.84 8.23
CA GLU A 227 -11.41 -16.48 8.70
C GLU A 227 -10.38 -17.41 8.05
N ASN A 228 -10.58 -18.73 8.14
CA ASN A 228 -9.68 -19.73 7.55
C ASN A 228 -9.47 -19.55 6.04
N ARG A 229 -10.49 -19.10 5.30
CA ARG A 229 -10.38 -18.83 3.85
C ARG A 229 -9.49 -17.63 3.56
N TYR A 230 -9.61 -16.57 4.38
CA TYR A 230 -8.77 -15.39 4.23
C TYR A 230 -7.35 -15.63 4.72
N SER A 231 -7.14 -16.39 5.80
CA SER A 231 -5.81 -16.70 6.34
C SER A 231 -5.04 -17.72 5.50
N SER A 232 -5.73 -18.68 4.86
CA SER A 232 -5.11 -19.66 3.96
C SER A 232 -4.90 -19.14 2.52
N GLY A 233 -5.36 -17.92 2.22
CA GLY A 233 -5.20 -17.29 0.91
C GLY A 233 -3.76 -16.86 0.62
N PRO A 234 -3.46 -16.42 -0.62
CA PRO A 234 -2.17 -15.83 -0.95
C PRO A 234 -1.89 -14.60 -0.06
N GLN A 235 -0.68 -14.47 0.49
CA GLN A 235 -0.34 -13.38 1.41
C GLN A 235 -0.51 -11.97 0.81
N GLU A 236 -0.32 -11.83 -0.49
CA GLU A 236 -0.47 -10.56 -1.21
C GLU A 236 -1.90 -10.30 -1.70
N ALA A 237 -2.83 -11.25 -1.46
CA ALA A 237 -4.21 -11.10 -1.86
C ALA A 237 -4.87 -9.95 -1.10
N SER A 238 -5.65 -9.17 -1.85
CA SER A 238 -6.37 -8.01 -1.33
C SER A 238 -7.64 -7.78 -2.14
N PHE A 239 -8.53 -6.97 -1.59
CA PHE A 239 -9.73 -6.51 -2.26
C PHE A 239 -9.98 -5.05 -1.96
N TYR A 240 -10.88 -4.44 -2.74
CA TYR A 240 -11.23 -3.04 -2.60
C TYR A 240 -12.67 -2.89 -2.10
N LEU A 241 -12.91 -1.92 -1.24
CA LEU A 241 -14.24 -1.47 -0.83
C LEU A 241 -14.43 -0.02 -1.25
N GLY A 242 -15.67 0.34 -1.58
CA GLY A 242 -16.05 1.69 -2.01
C GLY A 242 -17.46 1.72 -2.60
N PRO A 243 -18.07 2.91 -2.74
CA PRO A 243 -19.49 3.09 -3.08
C PRO A 243 -19.86 2.54 -4.46
N HIS A 244 -18.94 2.57 -5.42
CA HIS A 244 -19.19 2.15 -6.81
C HIS A 244 -18.52 0.82 -7.18
N LEU A 245 -17.99 0.10 -6.19
CA LEU A 245 -17.34 -1.19 -6.41
C LEU A 245 -18.33 -2.36 -6.32
N VAL A 246 -17.95 -3.49 -6.91
CA VAL A 246 -18.62 -4.76 -6.64
C VAL A 246 -18.31 -5.13 -5.20
N VAL A 247 -19.34 -5.25 -4.36
CA VAL A 247 -19.13 -5.75 -3.00
C VAL A 247 -18.85 -7.24 -3.09
N ARG A 248 -17.69 -7.67 -2.61
CA ARG A 248 -17.35 -9.09 -2.61
C ARG A 248 -18.34 -9.88 -1.75
N HIS A 249 -18.79 -11.01 -2.29
CA HIS A 249 -19.80 -11.83 -1.65
C HIS A 249 -19.32 -12.44 -0.33
N ASP A 250 -18.07 -12.91 -0.28
CA ASP A 250 -17.43 -13.46 0.91
C ASP A 250 -17.36 -12.43 2.05
N TYR A 251 -16.92 -11.21 1.75
CA TYR A 251 -16.90 -10.08 2.70
C TYR A 251 -18.31 -9.73 3.21
N ASN A 252 -19.29 -9.59 2.32
CA ASN A 252 -20.66 -9.26 2.72
C ASN A 252 -21.28 -10.37 3.58
N ALA A 253 -21.01 -11.64 3.25
CA ALA A 253 -21.48 -12.78 4.03
C ALA A 253 -20.89 -12.78 5.45
N SER A 254 -19.59 -12.51 5.60
CA SER A 254 -18.95 -12.44 6.92
C SER A 254 -19.48 -11.27 7.75
N GLU A 255 -19.62 -10.07 7.17
CA GLU A 255 -20.14 -8.92 7.93
C GLU A 255 -21.59 -9.12 8.38
N LYS A 256 -22.44 -9.73 7.55
CA LYS A 256 -23.82 -10.08 7.94
C LYS A 256 -23.88 -11.01 9.14
N LEU A 257 -22.99 -12.01 9.20
CA LEU A 257 -22.95 -12.93 10.35
C LEU A 257 -22.73 -12.19 11.66
N PHE A 258 -21.93 -11.13 11.67
CA PHE A 258 -21.71 -10.34 12.88
C PHE A 258 -22.85 -9.40 13.22
N VAL A 259 -23.50 -8.79 12.23
CA VAL A 259 -24.73 -8.02 12.46
C VAL A 259 -25.76 -8.94 13.13
N ASP A 260 -25.97 -10.13 12.57
CA ASP A 260 -26.93 -11.08 13.12
C ASP A 260 -26.49 -11.64 14.49
N LEU A 261 -25.20 -11.59 14.84
CA LEU A 261 -24.70 -11.98 16.16
C LEU A 261 -24.99 -10.90 17.22
N ILE A 262 -24.88 -9.62 16.84
CA ILE A 262 -25.26 -8.49 17.70
C ILE A 262 -26.75 -8.56 18.03
N ASP A 263 -27.58 -8.89 17.04
CA ASP A 263 -29.04 -9.00 17.23
C ASP A 263 -29.45 -10.15 18.16
N ILE A 264 -28.56 -11.13 18.42
CA ILE A 264 -28.80 -12.21 19.40
C ILE A 264 -28.54 -11.75 20.85
N GLN A 265 -27.88 -10.61 21.08
CA GLN A 265 -27.51 -10.15 22.44
C GLN A 265 -28.65 -9.47 23.23
N PHE A 266 -29.87 -9.41 22.69
CA PHE A 266 -31.05 -8.81 23.35
C PHE A 266 -32.26 -9.76 23.34
#